data_AF-A0A935R0J7-F1
#
_entry.id   AF-A0A935R0J7-F1
#
_cell.length_a   1.000
_cell.length_b   1.000
_cell.length_c   1.000
_cell.angle_alpha   90.00
_cell.angle_beta   90.00
_cell.angle_gamma   90.00
#
_symmetry.space_group_name_H-M   'P 1'
#
loop_
_entity.id
_entity.type
_entity.pdbx_description
1 polymer ?
#
loop_
_entity_poly.entity_id
_entity_poly.type
_entity_poly.pdbx_seq_one_letter_code
_entity_poly.pdbx_strand_id
1 'polypeptide(L)'
;MKAKFTAAALAFALPAIAIAGATASSFKKETRLGTNYWNAQAAIDGKMDTAWLVPGESPNMGEWIMLDLPKSKIDKIAIVGGWAKSDETWTDHPRVKKLKVDVLCCADSERYETTGTAEITLEDKPGWQTIDITDLAVGSELFGGRVRLSVVEVYPGADFPNVGISELNIYLTEFDAKAELGEASGDLPDHMFPDIMDANPKTFWAAPAEGARFTVSASGYGVSSVQIEAGPKDFARPKKVKVIANGREAISELPDKPGMQAALVPSVTGYTGSAWGDIAVEILEVYPGAKSQEVAIAEIKVKATNFEGL
;
A
#
# COMPACT_ATOMS: atom_id res chain seq x y z
N MET A 1 -45.80 -5.39 -46.99
CA MET A 1 -44.93 -4.64 -46.06
C MET A 1 -44.03 -5.64 -45.34
N LYS A 2 -42.70 -5.56 -45.52
CA LYS A 2 -41.72 -6.39 -44.79
C LYS A 2 -41.14 -5.54 -43.66
N ALA A 3 -41.47 -5.87 -42.42
CA ALA A 3 -40.90 -5.20 -41.25
C ALA A 3 -39.50 -5.79 -40.96
N LYS A 4 -38.48 -4.94 -40.94
CA LYS A 4 -37.13 -5.26 -40.49
C LYS A 4 -37.10 -5.09 -38.96
N PHE A 5 -36.77 -6.15 -38.23
CA PHE A 5 -36.43 -6.06 -36.81
C PHE A 5 -34.94 -5.72 -36.68
N THR A 6 -34.66 -4.56 -36.11
CA THR A 6 -33.32 -4.13 -35.70
C THR A 6 -33.09 -4.68 -34.29
N ALA A 7 -32.12 -5.57 -34.12
CA ALA A 7 -31.72 -6.05 -32.80
C ALA A 7 -30.83 -5.00 -32.13
N ALA A 8 -31.28 -4.46 -31.00
CA ALA A 8 -30.48 -3.63 -30.12
C ALA A 8 -29.67 -4.54 -29.19
N ALA A 9 -28.34 -4.41 -29.21
CA ALA A 9 -27.47 -5.07 -28.24
C ALA A 9 -27.59 -4.35 -26.89
N LEU A 10 -28.16 -5.04 -25.90
CA LEU A 10 -28.27 -4.57 -24.53
C LEU A 10 -26.94 -4.88 -23.81
N ALA A 11 -26.13 -3.87 -23.54
CA ALA A 11 -24.95 -4.01 -22.68
C ALA A 11 -25.43 -4.21 -21.23
N PHE A 12 -25.28 -5.43 -20.70
CA PHE A 12 -25.54 -5.72 -19.30
C PHE A 12 -24.41 -5.10 -18.45
N ALA A 13 -24.73 -4.01 -17.76
CA ALA A 13 -23.90 -3.53 -16.66
C ALA A 13 -24.05 -4.52 -15.49
N LEU A 14 -23.03 -5.36 -15.28
CA LEU A 14 -22.97 -6.20 -14.08
C LEU A 14 -22.73 -5.29 -12.86
N PRO A 15 -23.49 -5.45 -11.76
CA PRO A 15 -23.25 -4.68 -10.54
C PRO A 15 -21.90 -5.09 -9.95
N ALA A 16 -20.97 -4.13 -9.83
CA ALA A 16 -19.72 -4.34 -9.12
C ALA A 16 -20.03 -4.60 -7.63
N ILE A 17 -19.62 -5.77 -7.11
CA ILE A 17 -19.77 -6.12 -5.70
C ILE A 17 -18.73 -5.29 -4.92
N ALA A 18 -19.18 -4.24 -4.24
CA ALA A 18 -18.36 -3.46 -3.34
C ALA A 18 -18.15 -4.22 -2.02
N ILE A 19 -16.91 -4.64 -1.79
CA ILE A 19 -16.41 -5.02 -0.46
C ILE A 19 -15.41 -3.92 -0.11
N ALA A 20 -15.56 -3.30 1.06
CA ALA A 20 -14.99 -2.01 1.43
C ALA A 20 -13.58 -1.75 0.84
N GLY A 21 -13.45 -0.68 0.05
CA GLY A 21 -12.17 -0.16 -0.43
C GLY A 21 -11.73 -0.62 -1.82
N ALA A 22 -12.22 -1.75 -2.35
CA ALA A 22 -11.83 -2.25 -3.67
C ALA A 22 -12.96 -2.92 -4.45
N THR A 23 -13.04 -2.63 -5.75
CA THR A 23 -13.97 -3.23 -6.72
C THR A 23 -13.24 -3.56 -8.01
N ALA A 24 -13.83 -4.42 -8.84
CA ALA A 24 -13.30 -4.74 -10.17
C ALA A 24 -14.44 -4.86 -11.19
N SER A 25 -14.10 -4.77 -12.47
CA SER A 25 -15.01 -5.03 -13.58
C SER A 25 -15.63 -6.42 -13.53
N SER A 26 -14.79 -7.42 -13.27
CA SER A 26 -15.16 -8.82 -13.19
C SER A 26 -14.07 -9.60 -12.44
N PHE A 27 -14.37 -10.83 -12.04
CA PHE A 27 -13.38 -11.73 -11.49
C PHE A 27 -13.75 -13.20 -11.71
N LYS A 28 -12.74 -14.06 -11.78
CA LYS A 28 -12.87 -15.50 -11.94
C LYS A 28 -13.69 -16.08 -10.79
N LYS A 29 -14.76 -16.79 -11.13
CA LYS A 29 -15.56 -17.53 -10.14
C LYS A 29 -14.74 -18.67 -9.55
N GLU A 30 -14.78 -18.80 -8.24
CA GLU A 30 -14.15 -19.89 -7.50
C GLU A 30 -15.21 -20.64 -6.70
N THR A 31 -15.25 -21.96 -6.81
CA THR A 31 -16.27 -22.79 -6.16
C THR A 31 -15.75 -23.53 -4.94
N ARG A 32 -14.42 -23.71 -4.85
CA ARG A 32 -13.79 -24.49 -3.77
C ARG A 32 -13.34 -23.62 -2.61
N LEU A 33 -12.80 -22.44 -2.90
CA LEU A 33 -12.23 -21.52 -1.91
C LEU A 33 -13.22 -20.41 -1.50
N GLY A 34 -14.39 -20.38 -2.14
CA GLY A 34 -15.43 -19.37 -1.94
C GLY A 34 -15.57 -18.44 -3.14
N THR A 35 -16.81 -18.02 -3.42
CA THR A 35 -17.18 -17.30 -4.65
C THR A 35 -16.35 -16.04 -4.91
N ASN A 36 -15.89 -15.36 -3.86
CA ASN A 36 -15.17 -14.08 -3.95
C ASN A 36 -13.65 -14.20 -3.81
N TYR A 37 -13.09 -15.42 -3.88
CA TYR A 37 -11.67 -15.65 -3.59
C TYR A 37 -10.72 -14.86 -4.50
N TRP A 38 -11.07 -14.65 -5.77
CA TRP A 38 -10.26 -13.94 -6.77
C TRP A 38 -10.72 -12.50 -7.04
N ASN A 39 -11.49 -11.89 -6.13
CA ASN A 39 -12.04 -10.54 -6.33
C ASN A 39 -10.96 -9.45 -6.16
N ALA A 40 -11.36 -8.18 -6.24
CA ALA A 40 -10.45 -7.04 -6.10
C ALA A 40 -9.68 -6.99 -4.77
N GLN A 41 -10.24 -7.56 -3.68
CA GLN A 41 -9.59 -7.57 -2.37
C GLN A 41 -8.35 -8.46 -2.34
N ALA A 42 -8.33 -9.50 -3.17
CA ALA A 42 -7.19 -10.39 -3.33
C ALA A 42 -5.96 -9.73 -3.98
N ALA A 43 -6.08 -8.48 -4.44
CA ALA A 43 -4.97 -7.67 -4.92
C ALA A 43 -4.48 -6.64 -3.88
N ILE A 44 -5.07 -6.59 -2.68
CA ILE A 44 -4.71 -5.63 -1.63
C ILE A 44 -4.67 -6.28 -0.24
N ASP A 45 -4.62 -7.62 -0.17
CA ASP A 45 -4.66 -8.37 1.07
C ASP A 45 -3.27 -8.65 1.66
N GLY A 46 -2.20 -8.23 0.98
CA GLY A 46 -0.82 -8.33 1.43
C GLY A 46 -0.23 -9.74 1.25
N LYS A 47 -0.78 -10.53 0.33
CA LYS A 47 -0.46 -11.94 0.12
C LYS A 47 -0.13 -12.21 -1.34
N MET A 48 1.12 -12.62 -1.58
CA MET A 48 1.58 -12.92 -2.94
C MET A 48 0.97 -14.19 -3.56
N ASP A 49 0.32 -15.04 -2.75
CA ASP A 49 -0.30 -16.29 -3.23
C ASP A 49 -1.76 -16.11 -3.73
N THR A 50 -2.37 -14.97 -3.41
CA THR A 50 -3.67 -14.50 -3.92
C THR A 50 -3.49 -13.52 -5.07
N ALA A 51 -4.57 -13.29 -5.81
CA ALA A 51 -4.60 -12.29 -6.88
C ALA A 51 -6.04 -11.88 -7.21
N TRP A 52 -6.24 -10.66 -7.69
CA TRP A 52 -7.40 -10.40 -8.55
C TRP A 52 -7.17 -11.11 -9.88
N LEU A 53 -8.02 -12.10 -10.20
CA LEU A 53 -7.98 -12.81 -11.49
C LEU A 53 -9.23 -12.48 -12.30
N VAL A 54 -9.01 -12.13 -13.56
CA VAL A 54 -10.08 -11.92 -14.54
C VAL A 54 -10.73 -13.27 -14.93
N PRO A 55 -12.01 -13.34 -15.33
CA PRO A 55 -12.61 -14.55 -15.90
C PRO A 55 -11.88 -15.03 -17.17
N GLY A 56 -11.80 -16.34 -17.38
CA GLY A 56 -11.05 -16.90 -18.52
C GLY A 56 -11.67 -16.61 -19.89
N GLU A 57 -12.95 -16.24 -19.92
CA GLU A 57 -13.68 -15.81 -21.12
C GLU A 57 -13.49 -14.32 -21.46
N SER A 58 -12.85 -13.55 -20.58
CA SER A 58 -12.57 -12.14 -20.82
C SER A 58 -11.46 -11.94 -21.85
N PRO A 59 -11.50 -10.85 -22.65
CA PRO A 59 -10.37 -10.46 -23.48
C PRO A 59 -9.17 -9.91 -22.68
N ASN A 60 -9.25 -9.81 -21.35
CA ASN A 60 -8.31 -9.14 -20.43
C ASN A 60 -8.23 -7.62 -20.61
N MET A 61 -8.05 -7.14 -21.84
CA MET A 61 -7.99 -5.72 -22.17
C MET A 61 -9.34 -5.05 -21.86
N GLY A 62 -9.30 -3.93 -21.15
CA GLY A 62 -10.47 -3.18 -20.68
C GLY A 62 -10.97 -3.61 -19.30
N GLU A 63 -10.52 -4.76 -18.77
CA GLU A 63 -10.78 -5.13 -17.38
C GLU A 63 -10.08 -4.15 -16.45
N TRP A 64 -10.66 -3.93 -15.27
CA TRP A 64 -10.16 -2.94 -14.33
C TRP A 64 -10.34 -3.37 -12.89
N ILE A 65 -9.44 -2.85 -12.05
CA ILE A 65 -9.57 -2.79 -10.60
C ILE A 65 -9.70 -1.33 -10.18
N MET A 66 -10.52 -1.05 -9.17
CA MET A 66 -10.81 0.29 -8.70
C MET A 66 -10.75 0.33 -7.18
N LEU A 67 -10.04 1.31 -6.65
CA LEU A 67 -9.88 1.53 -5.22
C LEU A 67 -10.58 2.82 -4.80
N ASP A 68 -11.23 2.79 -3.63
CA ASP A 68 -11.69 3.99 -2.95
C ASP A 68 -10.51 4.58 -2.16
N LEU A 69 -10.24 5.87 -2.37
CA LEU A 69 -9.11 6.56 -1.78
C LEU A 69 -9.58 7.81 -1.03
N PRO A 70 -8.90 8.18 0.07
CA PRO A 70 -9.14 9.44 0.74
C PRO A 70 -8.72 10.61 -0.17
N LYS A 71 -9.14 11.82 0.21
CA LYS A 71 -8.66 13.05 -0.43
C LYS A 71 -7.14 13.15 -0.27
N SER A 72 -6.41 13.10 -1.38
CA SER A 72 -4.95 13.19 -1.38
C SER A 72 -4.42 13.42 -2.80
N LYS A 73 -3.12 13.19 -3.01
CA LYS A 73 -2.49 13.10 -4.32
C LYS A 73 -1.77 11.76 -4.43
N ILE A 74 -1.79 11.16 -5.61
CA ILE A 74 -1.01 9.95 -5.91
C ILE A 74 0.42 10.38 -6.23
N ASP A 75 1.38 9.79 -5.52
CA ASP A 75 2.82 9.93 -5.76
C ASP A 75 3.33 8.75 -6.59
N LYS A 76 2.95 7.51 -6.24
CA LYS A 76 3.42 6.29 -6.91
C LYS A 76 2.35 5.21 -6.93
N ILE A 77 2.54 4.24 -7.81
CA ILE A 77 1.81 2.97 -7.77
C ILE A 77 2.84 1.86 -7.66
N ALA A 78 2.73 1.04 -6.62
CA ALA A 78 3.40 -0.25 -6.56
C ALA A 78 2.41 -1.33 -6.99
N ILE A 79 2.86 -2.25 -7.84
CA ILE A 79 2.02 -3.32 -8.37
C ILE A 79 2.83 -4.59 -8.64
N VAL A 80 2.18 -5.74 -8.43
CA VAL A 80 2.62 -7.06 -8.92
C VAL A 80 1.68 -7.47 -10.04
N GLY A 81 2.06 -7.12 -11.28
CA GLY A 81 1.22 -7.21 -12.47
C GLY A 81 1.07 -8.62 -13.06
N GLY A 82 0.83 -9.63 -12.23
CA GLY A 82 0.62 -11.03 -12.63
C GLY A 82 0.23 -11.88 -11.42
N TRP A 83 0.01 -13.18 -11.60
CA TRP A 83 -0.21 -14.11 -10.47
C TRP A 83 1.11 -14.72 -9.97
N ALA A 84 1.67 -14.10 -8.95
CA ALA A 84 3.05 -14.32 -8.47
C ALA A 84 3.14 -15.33 -7.32
N LYS A 85 2.21 -16.28 -7.25
CA LYS A 85 2.24 -17.36 -6.24
C LYS A 85 3.49 -18.25 -6.39
N SER A 86 3.91 -18.48 -7.62
CA SER A 86 5.05 -19.31 -8.01
C SER A 86 5.55 -18.89 -9.39
N ASP A 87 6.76 -19.33 -9.76
CA ASP A 87 7.31 -19.10 -11.10
C ASP A 87 6.40 -19.69 -12.20
N GLU A 88 5.84 -20.88 -11.96
CA GLU A 88 4.90 -21.55 -12.87
C GLU A 88 3.63 -20.71 -13.08
N THR A 89 2.93 -20.33 -11.99
CA THR A 89 1.73 -19.50 -12.12
C THR A 89 2.00 -18.16 -12.79
N TRP A 90 3.19 -17.58 -12.57
CA TRP A 90 3.62 -16.34 -13.19
C TRP A 90 3.78 -16.49 -14.72
N THR A 91 4.44 -17.55 -15.18
CA THR A 91 4.65 -17.79 -16.62
C THR A 91 3.38 -18.21 -17.34
N ASP A 92 2.53 -18.98 -16.67
CA ASP A 92 1.39 -19.62 -17.32
C ASP A 92 0.23 -18.66 -17.56
N HIS A 93 0.14 -17.58 -16.77
CA HIS A 93 -0.91 -16.57 -16.88
C HIS A 93 -0.42 -15.30 -17.57
N PRO A 94 -1.27 -14.60 -18.33
CA PRO A 94 -0.96 -13.28 -18.85
C PRO A 94 -0.61 -12.31 -17.72
N ARG A 95 0.34 -11.42 -18.00
CA ARG A 95 0.83 -10.42 -17.07
C ARG A 95 0.54 -9.04 -17.60
N VAL A 96 0.20 -8.11 -16.72
CA VAL A 96 -0.08 -6.73 -17.09
C VAL A 96 1.18 -6.09 -17.66
N LYS A 97 1.08 -5.56 -18.88
CA LYS A 97 2.15 -4.80 -19.53
C LYS A 97 1.90 -3.30 -19.43
N LYS A 98 0.66 -2.86 -19.64
CA LYS A 98 0.28 -1.45 -19.58
C LYS A 98 -1.07 -1.28 -18.88
N LEU A 99 -1.13 -0.27 -18.02
CA LEU A 99 -2.36 0.17 -17.36
C LEU A 99 -2.65 1.63 -17.72
N LYS A 100 -3.94 1.93 -17.86
CA LYS A 100 -4.46 3.30 -17.79
C LYS A 100 -4.97 3.53 -16.38
N VAL A 101 -4.49 4.58 -15.74
CA VAL A 101 -4.90 5.03 -14.41
C VAL A 101 -5.86 6.19 -14.60
N ASP A 102 -7.10 6.04 -14.16
CA ASP A 102 -8.11 7.10 -14.16
C ASP A 102 -8.45 7.48 -12.72
N VAL A 103 -8.33 8.77 -12.39
CA VAL A 103 -8.86 9.31 -11.15
C VAL A 103 -10.29 9.79 -11.38
N LEU A 104 -11.20 9.26 -10.60
CA LEU A 104 -12.63 9.43 -10.68
C LEU A 104 -13.11 10.21 -9.46
N CYS A 105 -13.73 11.37 -9.68
CA CYS A 105 -14.21 12.22 -8.60
C CYS A 105 -15.62 12.75 -8.89
N CYS A 106 -16.32 13.13 -7.83
CA CYS A 106 -17.74 13.40 -7.75
C CYS A 106 -18.16 14.56 -8.67
N ALA A 107 -18.96 14.28 -9.71
CA ALA A 107 -19.67 15.31 -10.45
C ALA A 107 -20.98 15.70 -9.75
N ASP A 108 -21.67 14.69 -9.20
CA ASP A 108 -22.84 14.73 -8.31
C ASP A 108 -23.00 13.34 -7.66
N SER A 109 -23.96 13.15 -6.74
CA SER A 109 -24.03 11.97 -5.83
C SER A 109 -24.16 10.59 -6.49
N GLU A 110 -24.28 10.52 -7.82
CA GLU A 110 -24.43 9.27 -8.57
C GLU A 110 -23.51 9.16 -9.79
N ARG A 111 -22.68 10.17 -10.10
CA ARG A 111 -21.79 10.15 -11.26
C ARG A 111 -20.37 10.50 -10.89
N TYR A 112 -19.46 9.67 -11.40
CA TYR A 112 -18.03 9.92 -11.36
C TYR A 112 -17.58 10.47 -12.71
N GLU A 113 -16.81 11.55 -12.67
CA GLU A 113 -16.09 12.07 -13.83
C GLU A 113 -14.60 11.79 -13.69
N THR A 114 -13.94 11.55 -14.82
CA THR A 114 -12.49 11.42 -14.86
C THR A 114 -11.87 12.81 -14.70
N THR A 115 -11.19 13.02 -13.58
CA THR A 115 -10.53 14.29 -13.22
C THR A 115 -9.03 14.25 -13.45
N GLY A 116 -8.45 13.06 -13.58
CA GLY A 116 -7.04 12.86 -13.90
C GLY A 116 -6.82 11.54 -14.63
N THR A 117 -5.78 11.48 -15.46
CA THR A 117 -5.41 10.25 -16.16
C THR A 117 -3.90 10.13 -16.29
N ALA A 118 -3.39 8.91 -16.23
CA ALA A 118 -2.00 8.56 -16.55
C ALA A 118 -1.95 7.18 -17.22
N GLU A 119 -0.83 6.88 -17.86
CA GLU A 119 -0.50 5.53 -18.30
C GLU A 119 0.77 5.06 -17.59
N ILE A 120 0.77 3.81 -17.12
CA ILE A 120 1.97 3.17 -16.58
C ILE A 120 2.29 1.91 -17.38
N THR A 121 3.59 1.65 -17.57
CA THR A 121 4.10 0.46 -18.26
C THR A 121 4.92 -0.35 -17.27
N LEU A 122 4.69 -1.65 -17.24
CA LEU A 122 5.38 -2.61 -16.39
C LEU A 122 6.36 -3.44 -17.23
N GLU A 123 7.50 -3.76 -16.62
CA GLU A 123 8.43 -4.74 -17.14
C GLU A 123 7.85 -6.16 -16.95
N ASP A 124 8.22 -7.11 -17.81
CA ASP A 124 7.81 -8.52 -17.66
C ASP A 124 8.67 -9.23 -16.61
N LYS A 125 8.53 -8.84 -15.34
CA LYS A 125 9.27 -9.42 -14.22
C LYS A 125 8.37 -9.63 -13.00
N PRO A 126 8.59 -10.72 -12.24
CA PRO A 126 7.83 -10.99 -11.03
C PRO A 126 8.17 -9.98 -9.93
N GLY A 127 7.29 -9.91 -8.93
CA GLY A 127 7.46 -9.06 -7.75
C GLY A 127 7.06 -7.61 -7.97
N TRP A 128 7.32 -6.80 -6.94
CA TRP A 128 6.90 -5.40 -6.89
C TRP A 128 7.59 -4.55 -7.96
N GLN A 129 6.80 -3.76 -8.66
CA GLN A 129 7.26 -2.68 -9.53
C GLN A 129 6.62 -1.39 -9.04
N THR A 130 7.45 -0.41 -8.69
CA THR A 130 7.01 0.92 -8.23
C THR A 130 7.21 1.92 -9.36
N ILE A 131 6.12 2.53 -9.80
CA ILE A 131 6.09 3.50 -10.88
C ILE A 131 5.67 4.86 -10.31
N ASP A 132 6.49 5.87 -10.55
CA ASP A 132 6.16 7.24 -10.17
C ASP A 132 5.00 7.76 -11.03
N ILE A 133 4.04 8.43 -10.39
CA ILE A 133 2.92 9.11 -11.04
C ILE A 133 2.93 10.56 -10.59
N THR A 134 2.90 11.48 -11.55
CA THR A 134 2.95 12.90 -11.24
C THR A 134 1.66 13.39 -10.59
N ASP A 135 1.66 13.50 -9.26
CA ASP A 135 0.77 14.32 -8.42
C ASP A 135 -0.72 14.30 -8.82
N LEU A 136 -1.25 13.14 -9.20
CA LEU A 136 -2.66 13.02 -9.60
C LEU A 136 -3.55 13.24 -8.37
N ALA A 137 -4.26 14.37 -8.35
CA ALA A 137 -5.16 14.72 -7.25
C ALA A 137 -6.37 13.79 -7.20
N VAL A 138 -6.69 13.30 -6.01
CA VAL A 138 -7.80 12.39 -5.71
C VAL A 138 -8.78 13.07 -4.76
N GLY A 139 -10.06 12.96 -5.08
CA GLY A 139 -11.13 13.53 -4.27
C GLY A 139 -11.39 15.00 -4.56
N SER A 140 -12.26 15.59 -3.74
CA SER A 140 -12.71 16.98 -3.80
C SER A 140 -12.34 17.69 -2.50
N GLU A 141 -12.86 18.90 -2.28
CA GLU A 141 -12.64 19.59 -1.01
C GLU A 141 -13.14 18.79 0.20
N LEU A 142 -14.26 18.07 0.05
CA LEU A 142 -15.01 17.45 1.13
C LEU A 142 -14.99 15.91 1.14
N PHE A 143 -14.62 15.28 0.03
CA PHE A 143 -14.75 13.83 -0.14
C PHE A 143 -13.51 13.21 -0.78
N GLY A 144 -13.25 11.94 -0.46
CA GLY A 144 -12.33 11.10 -1.22
C GLY A 144 -12.74 10.87 -2.67
N GLY A 145 -11.97 10.06 -3.38
CA GLY A 145 -12.19 9.75 -4.79
C GLY A 145 -11.97 8.27 -5.06
N ARG A 146 -12.00 7.91 -6.35
CA ARG A 146 -11.72 6.55 -6.81
C ARG A 146 -10.57 6.55 -7.79
N VAL A 147 -9.76 5.51 -7.75
CA VAL A 147 -8.70 5.30 -8.74
C VAL A 147 -8.98 3.99 -9.45
N ARG A 148 -9.17 4.06 -10.76
CA ARG A 148 -9.40 2.91 -11.62
C ARG A 148 -8.14 2.61 -12.44
N LEU A 149 -7.63 1.39 -12.33
CA LEU A 149 -6.53 0.87 -13.12
C LEU A 149 -7.11 -0.10 -14.17
N SER A 150 -7.13 0.32 -15.43
CA SER A 150 -7.64 -0.45 -16.56
C SER A 150 -6.52 -1.11 -17.36
N VAL A 151 -6.62 -2.40 -17.63
CA VAL A 151 -5.68 -3.17 -18.44
C VAL A 151 -5.74 -2.71 -19.89
N VAL A 152 -4.64 -2.19 -20.41
CA VAL A 152 -4.52 -1.73 -21.80
C VAL A 152 -3.80 -2.78 -22.65
N GLU A 153 -2.76 -3.40 -22.10
CA GLU A 153 -1.94 -4.39 -22.80
C GLU A 153 -1.43 -5.42 -21.80
N VAL A 154 -1.23 -6.66 -22.27
CA VAL A 154 -0.69 -7.78 -21.48
C VAL A 154 0.47 -8.46 -22.20
N TYR A 155 1.41 -9.01 -21.44
CA TYR A 155 2.32 -10.05 -21.89
C TYR A 155 1.56 -11.39 -21.93
N PRO A 156 1.75 -12.25 -22.95
CA PRO A 156 0.96 -13.47 -23.13
C PRO A 156 1.38 -14.59 -22.17
N GLY A 157 0.42 -15.21 -21.48
CA GLY A 157 0.63 -16.43 -20.69
C GLY A 157 0.83 -17.68 -21.57
N ALA A 158 1.40 -18.74 -21.01
CA ALA A 158 1.60 -20.00 -21.72
C ALA A 158 0.32 -20.84 -21.82
N ASP A 159 -0.38 -21.03 -20.70
CA ASP A 159 -1.40 -22.07 -20.57
C ASP A 159 -2.79 -21.53 -20.20
N PHE A 160 -2.86 -20.39 -19.53
CA PHE A 160 -4.13 -19.81 -19.07
C PHE A 160 -4.43 -18.49 -19.78
N PRO A 161 -5.71 -18.17 -20.03
CA PRO A 161 -6.08 -16.94 -20.72
C PRO A 161 -6.27 -15.74 -19.78
N ASN A 162 -6.38 -15.94 -18.47
CA ASN A 162 -6.79 -14.89 -17.53
C ASN A 162 -5.62 -14.09 -16.95
N VAL A 163 -5.62 -12.78 -17.15
CA VAL A 163 -4.68 -11.85 -16.48
C VAL A 163 -4.93 -11.79 -14.97
N GLY A 164 -3.87 -11.56 -14.21
CA GLY A 164 -3.92 -11.37 -12.76
C GLY A 164 -3.16 -10.15 -12.26
N ILE A 165 -3.55 -9.65 -11.09
CA ILE A 165 -2.77 -8.72 -10.27
C ILE A 165 -2.70 -9.31 -8.86
N SER A 166 -1.51 -9.69 -8.39
CA SER A 166 -1.35 -10.29 -7.06
C SER A 166 -1.46 -9.26 -5.96
N GLU A 167 -0.83 -8.10 -6.15
CA GLU A 167 -0.76 -7.05 -5.15
C GLU A 167 -0.73 -5.67 -5.81
N LEU A 168 -1.34 -4.70 -5.14
CA LEU A 168 -1.49 -3.31 -5.57
C LEU A 168 -1.43 -2.41 -4.34
N ASN A 169 -0.63 -1.35 -4.43
CA ASN A 169 -0.57 -0.32 -3.40
C ASN A 169 -0.40 1.06 -4.04
N ILE A 170 -1.30 1.98 -3.71
CA ILE A 170 -1.23 3.37 -4.15
C ILE A 170 -0.50 4.20 -3.08
N TYR A 171 0.64 4.76 -3.46
CA TYR A 171 1.40 5.65 -2.59
C TYR A 171 0.83 7.04 -2.75
N LEU A 172 0.39 7.58 -1.62
CA LEU A 172 -0.15 8.92 -1.54
C LEU A 172 0.96 9.88 -1.08
N THR A 173 0.83 11.15 -1.44
CA THR A 173 1.77 12.18 -1.00
C THR A 173 1.73 12.31 0.53
N GLU A 174 2.90 12.17 1.15
CA GLU A 174 3.05 12.28 2.59
C GLU A 174 3.08 13.74 3.07
N PHE A 175 2.60 13.96 4.29
CA PHE A 175 2.78 15.17 5.07
C PHE A 175 3.13 14.84 6.53
N ASP A 176 3.66 15.83 7.26
CA ASP A 176 4.00 15.65 8.68
C ASP A 176 2.75 15.53 9.54
N ALA A 177 2.68 14.49 10.36
CA ALA A 177 1.68 14.33 11.40
C ALA A 177 2.32 14.44 12.78
N LYS A 178 1.55 14.95 13.74
CA LYS A 178 2.00 14.99 15.13
C LYS A 178 1.97 13.58 15.70
N ALA A 179 3.14 13.05 16.00
CA ALA A 179 3.28 11.77 16.68
C ALA A 179 2.80 11.85 18.13
N GLU A 180 2.33 10.73 18.66
CA GLU A 180 1.94 10.52 20.04
C GLU A 180 2.63 9.24 20.53
N LEU A 181 3.39 9.35 21.61
CA LEU A 181 4.13 8.22 22.17
C LEU A 181 3.18 7.33 22.97
N GLY A 182 3.28 6.02 22.75
CA GLY A 182 2.68 5.02 23.61
C GLY A 182 3.71 4.41 24.57
N GLU A 183 3.88 3.09 24.51
CA GLU A 183 4.74 2.33 25.42
C GLU A 183 6.05 1.94 24.73
N ALA A 184 7.12 1.82 25.51
CA ALA A 184 8.38 1.24 25.08
C ALA A 184 8.72 -0.02 25.89
N SER A 185 9.56 -0.89 25.35
CA SER A 185 10.03 -2.12 26.01
C SER A 185 10.84 -1.88 27.28
N GLY A 186 11.39 -0.67 27.46
CA GLY A 186 12.19 -0.27 28.61
C GLY A 186 13.06 0.94 28.28
N ASP A 187 13.76 1.44 29.30
CA ASP A 187 14.66 2.59 29.23
C ASP A 187 16.00 2.26 29.89
N LEU A 188 17.07 2.86 29.39
CA LEU A 188 18.32 2.98 30.14
C LEU A 188 18.30 4.23 31.03
N PRO A 189 19.10 4.25 32.12
CA PRO A 189 19.32 5.48 32.89
C PRO A 189 19.77 6.62 31.97
N ASP A 190 19.16 7.80 32.14
CA ASP A 190 19.46 9.03 31.40
C ASP A 190 19.14 8.99 29.88
N HIS A 191 18.49 7.94 29.38
CA HIS A 191 18.11 7.77 27.97
C HIS A 191 16.68 7.24 27.86
N MET A 192 15.73 8.11 28.17
CA MET A 192 14.33 7.73 28.37
C MET A 192 13.52 7.81 27.07
N PHE A 193 12.48 7.01 26.94
CA PHE A 193 11.65 6.97 25.74
C PHE A 193 11.11 8.34 25.28
N PRO A 194 10.69 9.28 26.14
CA PRO A 194 10.27 10.62 25.70
C PRO A 194 11.34 11.43 24.95
N ASP A 195 12.62 11.08 25.10
CA ASP A 195 13.73 11.78 24.46
C ASP A 195 13.69 11.67 22.92
N ILE A 196 13.00 10.68 22.34
CA ILE A 196 12.89 10.54 20.88
C ILE A 196 12.00 11.61 20.21
N MET A 197 11.36 12.48 20.99
CA MET A 197 10.42 13.49 20.49
C MET A 197 10.68 14.89 21.07
N ASP A 198 11.81 15.10 21.75
CA ASP A 198 12.13 16.38 22.39
C ASP A 198 12.86 17.38 21.47
N ALA A 199 13.17 16.96 20.24
CA ALA A 199 13.93 17.70 19.22
C ALA A 199 15.32 18.18 19.67
N ASN A 200 15.90 17.55 20.70
CA ASN A 200 17.22 17.84 21.19
C ASN A 200 18.22 16.82 20.65
N PRO A 201 19.20 17.22 19.82
CA PRO A 201 20.12 16.30 19.16
C PRO A 201 21.15 15.64 20.12
N LYS A 202 21.07 15.94 21.42
CA LYS A 202 21.97 15.40 22.45
C LYS A 202 21.32 14.32 23.31
N THR A 203 20.00 14.24 23.30
CA THR A 203 19.21 13.22 24.01
C THR A 203 18.78 12.16 23.00
N PHE A 204 18.48 10.97 23.51
CA PHE A 204 18.05 9.83 22.71
C PHE A 204 17.48 8.79 23.66
N TRP A 205 16.53 7.99 23.16
CA TRP A 205 16.11 6.78 23.85
C TRP A 205 17.12 5.67 23.61
N ALA A 206 17.41 4.89 24.64
CA ALA A 206 18.18 3.66 24.50
C ALA A 206 17.58 2.53 25.33
N ALA A 207 17.70 1.30 24.83
CA ALA A 207 17.18 0.10 25.47
C ALA A 207 17.93 -1.16 25.03
N PRO A 208 17.75 -2.26 25.78
CA PRO A 208 17.54 -3.61 25.30
C PRO A 208 17.64 -3.85 23.80
N ALA A 209 18.80 -4.08 23.16
CA ALA A 209 18.75 -4.38 21.72
C ALA A 209 17.89 -5.64 21.43
N GLU A 210 17.98 -6.64 22.31
CA GLU A 210 17.08 -7.79 22.29
C GLU A 210 15.67 -7.38 22.77
N GLY A 211 14.68 -7.50 21.88
CA GLY A 211 13.29 -7.20 22.21
C GLY A 211 12.95 -5.72 22.26
N ALA A 212 13.84 -4.83 21.81
CA ALA A 212 13.57 -3.41 21.70
C ALA A 212 12.33 -3.15 20.82
N ARG A 213 11.35 -2.48 21.41
CA ARG A 213 10.13 -2.06 20.71
C ARG A 213 9.53 -0.83 21.33
N PHE A 214 8.72 -0.14 20.56
CA PHE A 214 7.88 0.95 21.04
C PHE A 214 6.60 1.07 20.24
N THR A 215 5.62 1.79 20.79
CA THR A 215 4.40 2.16 20.07
C THR A 215 4.32 3.67 19.86
N VAL A 216 3.79 4.05 18.70
CA VAL A 216 3.54 5.43 18.31
C VAL A 216 2.19 5.49 17.59
N SER A 217 1.49 6.60 17.69
CA SER A 217 0.28 6.87 16.94
C SER A 217 0.27 8.32 16.43
N ALA A 218 -0.74 8.67 15.63
CA ALA A 218 -1.02 10.04 15.24
C ALA A 218 -2.54 10.22 15.15
N SER A 219 -3.16 10.60 16.27
CA SER A 219 -4.62 10.71 16.39
C SER A 219 -5.23 11.56 15.27
N GLY A 220 -6.22 11.01 14.56
CA GLY A 220 -6.91 11.68 13.45
C GLY A 220 -6.21 11.57 12.09
N TYR A 221 -5.15 10.77 11.97
CA TYR A 221 -4.38 10.62 10.73
C TYR A 221 -4.17 9.18 10.31
N GLY A 222 -4.12 8.99 8.99
CA GLY A 222 -3.75 7.73 8.35
C GLY A 222 -2.24 7.66 8.15
N VAL A 223 -1.56 6.88 8.97
CA VAL A 223 -0.10 6.89 9.05
C VAL A 223 0.53 6.02 7.96
N SER A 224 1.42 6.59 7.16
CA SER A 224 2.10 5.94 6.05
C SER A 224 3.50 5.45 6.40
N SER A 225 4.23 6.19 7.24
CA SER A 225 5.57 5.81 7.67
C SER A 225 5.95 6.38 9.03
N VAL A 226 6.82 5.65 9.73
CA VAL A 226 7.55 6.13 10.91
C VAL A 226 8.97 6.44 10.48
N GLN A 227 9.35 7.71 10.53
CA GLN A 227 10.72 8.14 10.27
C GLN A 227 11.54 8.00 11.55
N ILE A 228 12.67 7.32 11.43
CA ILE A 228 13.55 6.98 12.55
C ILE A 228 14.93 7.59 12.26
N GLU A 229 15.42 8.40 13.19
CA GLU A 229 16.81 8.84 13.21
C GLU A 229 17.57 8.02 14.26
N ALA A 230 18.60 7.32 13.81
CA ALA A 230 19.40 6.48 14.69
C ALA A 230 20.20 7.33 15.70
N GLY A 231 20.39 6.78 16.90
CA GLY A 231 21.22 7.39 17.94
C GLY A 231 22.70 7.49 17.58
N PRO A 232 23.54 7.98 18.51
CA PRO A 232 24.96 8.15 18.29
C PRO A 232 25.68 6.80 18.04
N LYS A 233 26.78 6.84 17.28
CA LYS A 233 27.58 5.63 16.90
C LYS A 233 28.22 4.88 18.07
N ASP A 234 28.23 5.48 19.26
CA ASP A 234 28.67 4.81 20.48
C ASP A 234 27.70 3.68 20.88
N PHE A 235 26.43 3.74 20.44
CA PHE A 235 25.39 2.75 20.65
C PHE A 235 25.08 1.97 19.38
N ALA A 236 24.41 0.83 19.54
CA ALA A 236 23.89 0.07 18.41
C ALA A 236 22.79 0.88 17.71
N ARG A 237 22.67 0.72 16.40
CA ARG A 237 21.73 1.49 15.57
C ARG A 237 20.75 0.56 14.86
N PRO A 238 19.46 0.92 14.72
CA PRO A 238 18.49 0.08 14.03
C PRO A 238 18.94 -0.22 12.61
N LYS A 239 18.97 -1.52 12.25
CA LYS A 239 19.27 -2.01 10.90
C LYS A 239 18.03 -2.56 10.21
N LYS A 240 17.23 -3.34 10.92
CA LYS A 240 16.02 -3.96 10.40
C LYS A 240 14.90 -3.75 11.40
N VAL A 241 13.80 -3.16 10.94
CA VAL A 241 12.65 -2.84 11.78
C VAL A 241 11.41 -3.49 11.21
N LYS A 242 10.55 -4.00 12.09
CA LYS A 242 9.22 -4.49 11.76
C LYS A 242 8.20 -3.51 12.30
N VAL A 243 7.33 -3.04 11.44
CA VAL A 243 6.24 -2.13 11.77
C VAL A 243 4.94 -2.92 11.68
N ILE A 244 4.16 -2.93 12.75
CA ILE A 244 2.90 -3.65 12.86
C ILE A 244 1.78 -2.63 13.06
N ALA A 245 0.76 -2.72 12.22
CA ALA A 245 -0.45 -1.91 12.35
C ALA A 245 -1.66 -2.69 11.86
N ASN A 246 -2.77 -2.61 12.60
CA ASN A 246 -4.06 -3.23 12.27
C ASN A 246 -3.95 -4.72 11.83
N GLY A 247 -3.08 -5.49 12.49
CA GLY A 247 -2.87 -6.92 12.23
C GLY A 247 -2.04 -7.24 10.98
N ARG A 248 -1.47 -6.24 10.31
CA ARG A 248 -0.50 -6.39 9.22
C ARG A 248 0.89 -6.01 9.70
N GLU A 249 1.90 -6.50 8.99
CA GLU A 249 3.31 -6.19 9.25
C GLU A 249 4.05 -5.77 7.98
N ALA A 250 5.01 -4.86 8.14
CA ALA A 250 5.96 -4.49 7.11
C ALA A 250 7.37 -4.50 7.71
N ILE A 251 8.34 -5.00 6.95
CA ILE A 251 9.75 -5.02 7.37
C ILE A 251 10.52 -4.05 6.49
N SER A 252 11.27 -3.14 7.13
CA SER A 252 12.13 -2.16 6.46
C SER A 252 13.57 -2.35 6.90
N GLU A 253 14.50 -2.29 5.95
CA GLU A 253 15.93 -2.16 6.23
C GLU A 253 16.31 -0.68 6.26
N LEU A 254 16.99 -0.27 7.34
CA LEU A 254 17.48 1.07 7.56
C LEU A 254 19.00 1.09 7.30
N PRO A 255 19.47 1.84 6.29
CA PRO A 255 20.90 2.03 6.06
C PRO A 255 21.64 2.62 7.27
N ASP A 256 22.93 2.30 7.38
CA ASP A 256 23.79 2.75 8.48
C ASP A 256 24.27 4.22 8.35
N LYS A 257 23.37 5.15 8.03
CA LYS A 257 23.69 6.55 7.70
C LYS A 257 22.97 7.54 8.64
N PRO A 258 23.48 8.78 8.77
CA PRO A 258 22.80 9.81 9.55
C PRO A 258 21.51 10.28 8.87
N GLY A 259 20.64 10.92 9.68
CA GLY A 259 19.37 11.50 9.25
C GLY A 259 18.17 10.54 9.35
N MET A 260 17.00 11.11 9.12
CA MET A 260 15.71 10.42 9.16
C MET A 260 15.60 9.36 8.05
N GLN A 261 15.17 8.16 8.43
CA GLN A 261 14.96 7.03 7.53
C GLN A 261 13.55 6.46 7.73
N ALA A 262 12.83 6.25 6.63
CA ALA A 262 11.44 5.80 6.70
C ALA A 262 11.34 4.29 6.91
N ALA A 263 10.61 3.90 7.94
CA ALA A 263 10.04 2.57 8.10
C ALA A 263 8.58 2.61 7.65
N LEU A 264 8.24 1.85 6.61
CA LEU A 264 6.89 1.87 6.05
C LEU A 264 5.88 1.23 7.00
N VAL A 265 4.73 1.86 7.17
CA VAL A 265 3.57 1.25 7.83
C VAL A 265 2.83 0.41 6.80
N PRO A 266 2.44 -0.84 7.11
CA PRO A 266 1.73 -1.69 6.16
C PRO A 266 0.37 -1.07 5.79
N SER A 267 0.07 -1.00 4.49
CA SER A 267 -1.25 -0.61 4.00
C SER A 267 -2.29 -1.66 4.38
N VAL A 268 -3.46 -1.21 4.85
CA VAL A 268 -4.64 -2.05 5.14
C VAL A 268 -5.59 -2.12 3.95
N THR A 269 -5.71 -1.05 3.15
CA THR A 269 -6.73 -0.93 2.09
C THR A 269 -6.16 -0.51 0.73
N GLY A 270 -5.02 -1.06 0.32
CA GLY A 270 -4.46 -0.85 -1.03
C GLY A 270 -3.89 0.55 -1.29
N TYR A 271 -3.76 1.39 -0.26
CA TYR A 271 -3.06 2.67 -0.33
C TYR A 271 -2.30 2.95 0.98
N THR A 272 -1.19 3.70 0.91
CA THR A 272 -0.39 4.10 2.09
C THR A 272 -1.19 4.99 3.03
N GLY A 273 -1.01 4.87 4.36
CA GLY A 273 -1.80 5.64 5.34
C GLY A 273 -3.21 5.11 5.55
N SER A 274 -3.49 3.88 5.14
CA SER A 274 -4.73 3.18 5.50
C SER A 274 -4.68 2.52 6.89
N ALA A 275 -3.58 2.69 7.62
CA ALA A 275 -3.42 2.23 8.99
C ALA A 275 -3.77 3.32 10.01
N TRP A 276 -4.44 2.92 11.09
CA TRP A 276 -5.00 3.81 12.11
C TRP A 276 -4.73 3.28 13.51
N GLY A 277 -4.68 4.19 14.48
CA GLY A 277 -4.43 3.87 15.88
C GLY A 277 -2.95 3.60 16.17
N ASP A 278 -2.71 2.65 17.06
CA ASP A 278 -1.36 2.33 17.54
C ASP A 278 -0.55 1.56 16.50
N ILE A 279 0.69 1.99 16.31
CA ILE A 279 1.68 1.39 15.43
C ILE A 279 2.81 0.88 16.31
N ALA A 280 3.02 -0.43 16.30
CA ALA A 280 4.14 -1.03 17.00
C ALA A 280 5.36 -1.09 16.08
N VAL A 281 6.51 -0.65 16.58
CA VAL A 281 7.80 -0.73 15.91
C VAL A 281 8.69 -1.65 16.73
N GLU A 282 9.16 -2.73 16.11
CA GLU A 282 10.09 -3.69 16.69
C GLU A 282 11.43 -3.62 15.98
N ILE A 283 12.52 -3.59 16.75
CA ILE A 283 13.87 -3.61 16.22
C ILE A 283 14.32 -5.08 16.14
N LEU A 284 14.51 -5.57 14.91
CA LEU A 284 14.85 -6.97 14.65
C LEU A 284 16.36 -7.20 14.57
N GLU A 285 17.08 -6.26 13.97
CA GLU A 285 18.53 -6.30 13.82
C GLU A 285 19.12 -4.91 14.04
N VAL A 286 20.36 -4.86 14.52
CA VAL A 286 21.11 -3.63 14.74
C VAL A 286 22.49 -3.68 14.10
N TYR A 287 23.02 -2.52 13.73
CA TYR A 287 24.45 -2.34 13.54
C TYR A 287 25.12 -2.22 14.92
N PRO A 288 26.28 -2.85 15.14
CA PRO A 288 26.95 -2.80 16.44
C PRO A 288 27.42 -1.38 16.77
N GLY A 289 27.25 -0.99 18.03
CA GLY A 289 27.79 0.26 18.56
C GLY A 289 29.27 0.15 18.90
N ALA A 290 29.97 1.29 18.91
CA ALA A 290 31.39 1.32 19.23
C ALA A 290 31.69 1.07 20.72
N LYS A 291 30.74 1.36 21.62
CA LYS A 291 30.92 1.25 23.08
C LYS A 291 29.82 0.45 23.76
N SER A 292 28.59 0.53 23.26
CA SER A 292 27.41 -0.16 23.80
C SER A 292 26.77 -1.01 22.71
N GLN A 293 26.21 -2.17 23.11
CA GLN A 293 25.36 -2.99 22.23
C GLN A 293 23.88 -2.70 22.42
N GLU A 294 23.52 -1.78 23.33
CA GLU A 294 22.15 -1.28 23.45
C GLU A 294 21.79 -0.42 22.25
N VAL A 295 20.54 -0.52 21.80
CA VAL A 295 20.08 0.23 20.63
C VAL A 295 19.66 1.63 21.04
N ALA A 296 20.01 2.63 20.23
CA ALA A 296 19.65 4.01 20.46
C ALA A 296 18.88 4.61 19.26
N ILE A 297 17.85 5.40 19.57
CA ILE A 297 17.08 6.20 18.61
C ILE A 297 17.10 7.65 19.09
N ALA A 298 17.57 8.56 18.25
CA ALA A 298 17.68 9.97 18.58
C ALA A 298 16.34 10.70 18.42
N GLU A 299 15.63 10.45 17.32
CA GLU A 299 14.38 11.14 17.04
C GLU A 299 13.45 10.23 16.21
N ILE A 300 12.13 10.37 16.42
CA ILE A 300 11.13 9.84 15.50
C ILE A 300 10.22 10.95 14.97
N LYS A 301 9.73 10.76 13.75
CA LYS A 301 8.62 11.53 13.16
C LYS A 301 7.63 10.60 12.52
N VAL A 302 6.39 11.04 12.41
CA VAL A 302 5.34 10.26 11.76
C VAL A 302 4.88 11.01 10.52
N LYS A 303 4.77 10.28 9.40
CA LYS A 303 4.20 10.79 8.16
C LYS A 303 2.80 10.20 7.98
N ALA A 304 1.89 11.03 7.51
CA ALA A 304 0.54 10.64 7.15
C ALA A 304 0.25 11.03 5.71
N THR A 305 -0.81 10.45 5.16
CA THR A 305 -1.24 10.74 3.77
C THR A 305 -2.69 11.19 3.66
N ASN A 306 -3.43 11.12 4.77
CA ASN A 306 -4.84 11.45 4.85
C ASN A 306 -5.27 11.64 6.32
N PHE A 307 -6.46 12.20 6.49
CA PHE A 307 -7.12 12.35 7.78
C PHE A 307 -8.04 11.14 8.03
N GLU A 308 -8.20 10.77 9.30
CA GLU A 308 -9.12 9.72 9.73
C GLU A 308 -10.58 10.19 9.62
N GLY A 309 -11.47 9.31 9.13
CA GLY A 309 -12.90 9.56 9.10
C GLY A 309 -13.41 10.40 7.91
N LEU A 310 -12.62 10.57 6.84
CA LEU A 310 -13.01 11.20 5.58
C LEU A 310 -12.90 10.26 4.38
#